data_AF-A5BQI8-F1
#
_entry.id   AF-A5BQI8-F1
#
_cell.length_a   1.000
_cell.length_b   1.000
_cell.length_c   1.000
_cell.angle_alpha   90.00
_cell.angle_beta   90.00
_cell.angle_gamma   90.00
#
_symmetry.space_group_name_H-M   'P 1'
#
loop_
_entity.id
_entity.type
_entity.pdbx_description
1 polymer ?
#
loop_
_entity_poly.entity_id
_entity_poly.type
_entity_poly.pdbx_seq_one_letter_code
_entity_poly.pdbx_strand_id
1 'polypeptide(L)'
;MEKPPMGRTEPLISNIMWRNLLAQALYQIAVLLTLQFKGESIFGVSEKVKDTLIFNTFVLCQVFNEFNARKLEKKNVFKGLHKNKLFLGIIGITIILQVVMVEFLKKFADTERLDWGQWGACIGIAAASWPIGWVVKCIPVSDKPFKLSKVVGISLQRYKLLLFSFLSL
;
A
#
# COMPACT_ATOMS: atom_id res chain seq x y z
N MET A 1 -27.83 5.81 9.31
CA MET A 1 -27.42 4.72 8.40
C MET A 1 -27.91 5.13 7.03
N GLU A 2 -27.04 5.60 6.13
CA GLU A 2 -27.46 6.25 4.87
C GLU A 2 -27.09 5.47 3.60
N LYS A 3 -26.36 4.35 3.71
CA LYS A 3 -26.03 3.53 2.54
C LYS A 3 -26.98 2.32 2.44
N PRO A 4 -27.64 2.11 1.30
CA PRO A 4 -28.46 0.93 1.07
C PRO A 4 -27.61 -0.35 1.16
N PRO A 5 -28.20 -1.51 1.50
CA PRO A 5 -27.47 -2.77 1.57
C PRO A 5 -26.90 -3.13 0.21
N MET A 6 -25.62 -3.52 0.18
CA MET A 6 -24.93 -3.92 -1.06
C MET A 6 -25.62 -5.14 -1.67
N GLY A 7 -26.00 -5.06 -2.94
CA GLY A 7 -26.69 -6.13 -3.65
C GLY A 7 -25.74 -7.31 -3.95
N ARG A 8 -26.26 -8.55 -3.98
CA ARG A 8 -25.45 -9.76 -4.29
C ARG A 8 -24.77 -9.71 -5.67
N THR A 9 -25.24 -8.85 -6.57
CA THR A 9 -24.77 -8.67 -7.94
C THR A 9 -23.83 -7.48 -8.12
N GLU A 10 -23.54 -6.73 -7.05
CA GLU A 10 -22.62 -5.59 -7.12
C GLU A 10 -21.16 -6.06 -7.09
N PRO A 11 -20.27 -5.43 -7.87
CA PRO A 11 -18.87 -5.80 -7.90
C PRO A 11 -18.21 -5.56 -6.54
N LEU A 12 -17.46 -6.57 -6.06
CA LEU A 12 -16.76 -6.53 -4.77
C LEU A 12 -15.76 -5.35 -4.69
N ILE A 13 -15.16 -4.99 -5.82
CA ILE A 13 -14.25 -3.85 -5.94
C ILE A 13 -14.98 -2.72 -6.66
N SER A 14 -15.33 -1.66 -5.93
CA SER A 14 -15.98 -0.49 -6.52
C SER A 14 -15.00 0.30 -7.38
N ASN A 15 -15.51 1.14 -8.28
CA ASN A 15 -14.64 1.96 -9.14
C ASN A 15 -13.78 2.95 -8.33
N ILE A 16 -14.28 3.37 -7.15
CA ILE A 16 -13.54 4.21 -6.21
C ILE A 16 -12.33 3.44 -5.65
N MET A 17 -12.50 2.15 -5.36
CA MET A 17 -11.39 1.29 -4.94
C MET A 17 -10.37 1.13 -6.07
N TRP A 18 -10.84 0.87 -7.30
CA TRP A 18 -9.96 0.74 -8.47
C TRP A 18 -9.13 1.99 -8.74
N ARG A 19 -9.74 3.18 -8.69
CA ARG A 19 -9.01 4.44 -8.85
C ARG A 19 -7.89 4.57 -7.83
N ASN A 20 -8.18 4.31 -6.55
CA ASN A 20 -7.17 4.43 -5.49
C ASN A 20 -6.08 3.36 -5.62
N LEU A 21 -6.45 2.12 -5.94
CA LEU A 21 -5.52 1.00 -6.12
C LEU A 21 -4.58 1.24 -7.30
N LEU A 22 -5.12 1.63 -8.46
CA LEU A 22 -4.33 1.91 -9.66
C LEU A 22 -3.37 3.09 -9.44
N ALA A 23 -3.85 4.17 -8.82
CA ALA A 23 -2.99 5.31 -8.57
C ALA A 23 -1.84 4.99 -7.60
N GLN A 24 -2.12 4.22 -6.54
CA GLN A 24 -1.09 3.77 -5.60
C GLN A 24 -0.12 2.78 -6.24
N ALA A 25 -0.61 1.84 -7.05
CA ALA A 25 0.24 0.89 -7.78
C ALA A 25 1.16 1.62 -8.77
N LEU A 26 0.62 2.56 -9.55
CA LEU A 26 1.42 3.39 -10.47
C LEU A 26 2.46 4.22 -9.73
N TYR A 27 2.08 4.81 -8.59
CA TYR A 27 3.02 5.55 -7.74
C TYR A 27 4.16 4.66 -7.25
N GLN A 28 3.85 3.50 -6.68
CA GLN A 28 4.85 2.57 -6.17
C GLN A 28 5.78 2.09 -7.30
N ILE A 29 5.24 1.72 -8.46
CA ILE A 29 6.04 1.32 -9.63
C ILE A 29 6.98 2.46 -10.06
N ALA A 30 6.48 3.69 -10.17
CA ALA A 30 7.29 4.84 -10.56
C ALA A 30 8.42 5.11 -9.56
N VAL A 31 8.14 5.03 -8.26
CA VAL A 31 9.14 5.21 -7.19
C VAL A 31 10.19 4.11 -7.25
N LEU A 32 9.79 2.84 -7.33
CA LEU A 32 10.72 1.72 -7.36
C LEU A 32 11.61 1.76 -8.60
N LEU A 33 11.05 2.04 -9.77
CA LEU A 33 11.85 2.20 -10.99
C LEU A 33 12.82 3.38 -10.89
N THR A 34 12.38 4.50 -10.30
CA THR A 34 13.26 5.65 -10.09
C THR A 34 14.43 5.30 -9.17
N LEU A 35 14.18 4.59 -8.07
CA LEU A 35 15.23 4.14 -7.17
C LEU A 35 16.11 3.05 -7.78
N GLN A 36 15.55 2.15 -8.59
CA GLN A 36 16.31 1.09 -9.28
C GLN A 36 17.33 1.68 -10.26
N PHE A 37 16.91 2.65 -11.07
CA PHE A 37 17.77 3.21 -12.13
C PHE A 37 18.60 4.41 -11.67
N LYS A 38 18.10 5.21 -10.73
CA LYS A 38 18.75 6.46 -10.29
C LYS A 38 19.17 6.45 -8.82
N GLY A 39 18.89 5.39 -8.05
CA GLY A 39 19.21 5.33 -6.62
C GLY A 39 20.69 5.55 -6.33
N GLU A 40 21.59 4.93 -7.11
CA GLU A 40 23.04 5.10 -6.94
C GLU A 40 23.48 6.54 -7.23
N SER A 41 22.96 7.15 -8.30
CA SER A 41 23.31 8.52 -8.68
C SER A 41 22.70 9.59 -7.76
N ILE A 42 21.52 9.34 -7.17
CA ILE A 42 20.84 10.29 -6.29
C ILE A 42 21.44 10.26 -4.89
N PHE A 43 21.77 9.06 -4.39
CA PHE A 43 22.24 8.89 -3.01
C PHE A 43 23.76 8.68 -2.89
N GLY A 44 24.46 8.42 -4.00
CA GLY A 44 25.91 8.19 -3.99
C GLY A 44 26.32 6.92 -3.24
N VAL A 45 25.51 5.86 -3.33
CA VAL A 45 25.62 4.64 -2.51
C VAL A 45 26.00 3.41 -3.32
N SER A 46 26.52 2.38 -2.64
CA SER A 46 26.78 1.07 -3.24
C SER A 46 25.49 0.34 -3.60
N GLU A 47 25.60 -0.66 -4.49
CA GLU A 47 24.48 -1.48 -4.96
C GLU A 47 23.69 -2.14 -3.83
N LYS A 48 24.37 -2.67 -2.80
CA LYS A 48 23.70 -3.29 -1.63
C LYS A 48 22.89 -2.30 -0.79
N VAL A 49 23.41 -1.08 -0.62
CA VAL A 49 22.69 -0.01 0.10
C VAL A 49 21.50 0.46 -0.74
N LYS A 50 21.64 0.54 -2.06
CA LYS A 50 20.52 0.81 -2.99
C LYS A 50 19.43 -0.24 -2.85
N ASP A 51 19.76 -1.53 -2.84
CA ASP A 51 18.75 -2.59 -2.72
C ASP A 51 18.01 -2.49 -1.38
N THR A 52 18.73 -2.14 -0.31
CA THR A 52 18.13 -1.88 1.00
C THR A 52 17.24 -0.63 1.00
N LEU A 53 17.66 0.45 0.32
CA LEU A 53 16.84 1.65 0.12
C LEU A 53 15.54 1.33 -0.62
N ILE A 54 15.61 0.53 -1.68
CA ILE A 54 14.45 0.13 -2.48
C ILE A 54 13.49 -0.69 -1.62
N PHE A 55 14.00 -1.71 -0.93
CA PHE A 55 13.20 -2.53 -0.03
C PHE A 55 12.57 -1.71 1.09
N ASN A 56 13.35 -0.85 1.76
CA ASN A 56 12.85 -0.03 2.85
C ASN A 56 11.77 0.96 2.38
N THR A 57 11.99 1.62 1.24
CA THR A 57 11.01 2.51 0.64
C THR A 57 9.74 1.75 0.24
N PHE A 58 9.87 0.54 -0.30
CA PHE A 58 8.74 -0.31 -0.65
C PHE A 58 7.86 -0.63 0.56
N VAL A 59 8.47 -1.11 1.66
CA VAL A 59 7.71 -1.48 2.86
C VAL A 59 7.07 -0.25 3.50
N LEU A 60 7.81 0.86 3.59
CA LEU A 60 7.23 2.11 4.08
C LEU A 60 6.05 2.54 3.19
N CYS A 61 6.18 2.52 1.87
CA CYS A 61 5.06 2.79 0.96
C CYS A 61 3.84 1.88 1.24
N GLN A 62 4.01 0.62 1.63
CA GLN A 62 2.89 -0.24 2.04
C GLN A 62 2.23 0.24 3.33
N VAL A 63 3.03 0.59 4.34
CA VAL A 63 2.53 1.14 5.60
C VAL A 63 1.71 2.41 5.33
N PHE A 64 2.23 3.34 4.55
CA PHE A 64 1.52 4.58 4.19
C PHE A 64 0.27 4.31 3.33
N ASN A 65 0.31 3.33 2.43
CA ASN A 65 -0.85 2.91 1.65
C ASN A 65 -1.96 2.31 2.54
N GLU A 66 -1.62 1.62 3.63
CA GLU A 66 -2.60 1.08 4.59
C GLU A 66 -3.45 2.20 5.22
N PHE A 67 -2.84 3.33 5.54
CA PHE A 67 -3.56 4.53 5.98
C PHE A 67 -4.50 5.08 4.90
N ASN A 68 -4.04 5.12 3.65
CA ASN A 68 -4.86 5.59 2.52
C ASN A 68 -6.04 4.66 2.23
N ALA A 69 -5.84 3.35 2.34
CA ALA A 69 -6.81 2.30 2.10
C ALA A 69 -7.89 2.23 3.19
N ARG A 70 -7.58 2.63 4.43
CA ARG A 70 -8.53 2.65 5.55
C ARG A 70 -9.81 3.45 5.25
N LYS A 71 -9.71 4.53 4.48
CA LYS A 71 -10.84 5.37 4.08
C LYS A 71 -10.74 5.78 2.62
N LEU A 72 -11.42 5.02 1.76
CA LEU A 72 -11.31 5.16 0.31
C LEU A 72 -12.02 6.41 -0.25
N GLU A 73 -13.14 6.81 0.35
CA GLU A 73 -13.93 7.99 -0.06
C GLU A 73 -13.61 9.25 0.77
N LYS A 74 -13.29 9.10 2.05
CA LYS A 74 -13.09 10.25 2.93
C LYS A 74 -11.69 10.84 2.74
N LYS A 75 -11.64 12.15 2.50
CA LYS A 75 -10.39 12.91 2.35
C LYS A 75 -9.52 12.89 3.62
N ASN A 76 -10.14 12.84 4.80
CA ASN A 76 -9.43 12.78 6.08
C ASN A 76 -9.18 11.33 6.53
N VAL A 77 -8.04 10.77 6.12
CA VAL A 77 -7.59 9.42 6.50
C VAL A 77 -7.28 9.30 8.00
N PHE A 78 -6.85 10.40 8.63
CA PHE A 78 -6.53 10.47 10.07
C PHE A 78 -7.76 10.53 10.99
N LYS A 79 -8.96 10.83 10.47
CA LYS A 79 -10.15 11.02 11.33
C LYS A 79 -10.52 9.69 11.99
N GLY A 80 -10.42 9.63 13.32
CA GLY A 80 -10.72 8.44 14.10
C GLY A 80 -9.58 7.42 14.13
N LEU A 81 -8.35 7.82 13.77
CA LEU A 81 -7.19 6.94 13.76
C LEU A 81 -7.02 6.22 15.11
N HIS A 82 -6.96 7.03 16.17
CA HIS A 82 -6.78 6.61 17.56
C HIS A 82 -7.92 5.76 18.14
N LYS A 83 -9.10 5.75 17.53
CA LYS A 83 -10.23 4.94 18.00
C LYS A 83 -10.08 3.45 17.63
N ASN A 84 -9.29 3.14 16.61
CA ASN A 84 -9.06 1.76 16.18
C ASN A 84 -7.69 1.28 16.68
N LYS A 85 -7.66 0.69 17.89
CA LYS A 85 -6.44 0.17 18.50
C LYS A 85 -5.81 -0.98 17.71
N LEU A 86 -6.60 -1.81 17.04
CA LEU A 86 -6.08 -2.89 16.18
C LEU A 86 -5.30 -2.34 14.99
N PHE A 87 -5.82 -1.30 14.33
CA PHE A 87 -5.12 -0.63 13.24
C PHE A 87 -3.78 -0.03 13.71
N LEU A 88 -3.78 0.65 14.86
CA LEU A 88 -2.53 1.19 15.42
C LEU A 88 -1.54 0.08 15.82
N GLY A 89 -2.05 -1.05 16.33
CA GLY A 89 -1.23 -2.20 16.66
C GLY A 89 -0.54 -2.80 15.44
N ILE A 90 -1.28 -3.01 14.33
CA ILE A 90 -0.72 -3.54 13.08
C ILE A 90 0.37 -2.61 12.54
N ILE A 91 0.09 -1.30 12.45
CA ILE A 91 1.08 -0.31 11.99
C ILE A 91 2.31 -0.27 12.91
N GLY A 92 2.11 -0.33 14.23
CA GLY A 92 3.21 -0.33 15.18
C GLY A 92 4.11 -1.55 15.02
N ILE A 93 3.50 -2.74 14.90
CA ILE A 93 4.23 -4.00 14.70
C ILE A 93 4.98 -3.99 13.36
N THR A 94 4.36 -3.51 12.27
CA THR A 94 5.04 -3.45 10.97
C THR A 94 6.23 -2.49 10.97
N ILE A 95 6.12 -1.33 11.61
CA ILE A 95 7.25 -0.39 11.73
C ILE A 95 8.37 -1.00 12.58
N ILE A 96 8.04 -1.63 13.72
CA ILE A 96 9.05 -2.28 14.58
C ILE A 96 9.77 -3.38 13.82
N LEU A 97 9.02 -4.28 13.17
CA LEU A 97 9.59 -5.36 12.35
C LEU A 97 10.46 -4.79 11.22
N GLN A 98 10.05 -3.68 10.61
CA GLN A 98 10.80 -3.05 9.55
C GLN A 98 12.14 -2.49 10.04
N VAL A 99 12.15 -1.79 11.18
CA VAL A 99 13.41 -1.30 11.79
C VAL A 99 14.31 -2.47 12.17
N VAL A 100 13.75 -3.52 12.77
CA VAL A 100 14.52 -4.72 13.13
C VAL A 100 15.12 -5.39 11.89
N MET A 101 14.35 -5.49 10.80
CA MET A 101 14.82 -6.07 9.55
C MET A 101 15.97 -5.27 8.93
N VAL A 102 15.84 -3.95 8.86
CA VAL A 102 16.85 -3.08 8.24
C VAL A 102 18.13 -2.99 9.08
N GLU A 103 18.02 -2.90 10.41
CA GLU A 103 19.18 -2.70 11.28
C GLU A 103 19.89 -4.00 11.68
N PHE A 104 19.14 -5.10 11.86
CA PHE A 104 19.66 -6.33 12.48
C PHE A 104 19.71 -7.54 11.54
N LEU A 105 18.99 -7.56 10.41
CA LEU A 105 18.95 -8.71 9.50
C LEU A 105 19.95 -8.61 8.32
N LYS A 106 21.08 -7.91 8.50
CA LYS A 106 22.11 -7.74 7.45
C LYS A 106 22.52 -9.05 6.75
N LYS A 107 22.68 -10.12 7.54
CA LYS A 107 23.19 -11.41 7.09
C LYS A 107 22.12 -12.35 6.50
N PHE A 108 20.84 -12.12 6.81
CA PHE A 108 19.72 -12.95 6.35
C PHE A 108 18.96 -12.33 5.17
N ALA A 109 18.96 -10.99 5.09
CA ALA A 109 18.26 -10.25 4.05
C ALA A 109 19.21 -9.56 3.05
N ASP A 110 20.53 -9.78 3.15
CA ASP A 110 21.60 -9.08 2.40
C ASP A 110 21.42 -7.55 2.40
N THR A 111 21.00 -7.02 3.56
CA THR A 111 20.70 -5.60 3.75
C THR A 111 21.88 -4.87 4.40
N GLU A 112 22.10 -3.63 3.97
CA GLU A 112 23.08 -2.74 4.59
C GLU A 112 22.41 -1.73 5.52
N ARG A 113 23.13 -1.28 6.55
CA ARG A 113 22.57 -0.30 7.50
C ARG A 113 22.40 1.02 6.78
N LEU A 114 21.21 1.58 6.92
CA LEU A 114 20.85 2.87 6.33
C LEU A 114 21.28 3.99 7.28
N ASP A 115 21.88 5.03 6.73
CA ASP A 115 22.13 6.26 7.48
C ASP A 115 20.81 6.99 7.79
N TRP A 116 20.83 7.86 8.81
CA TRP A 116 19.66 8.68 9.16
C TRP A 116 19.17 9.54 8.00
N GLY A 117 20.06 10.05 7.15
CA GLY A 117 19.67 10.81 5.96
C GLY A 117 18.93 9.94 4.93
N GLN A 118 19.37 8.70 4.75
CA GLN A 118 18.75 7.72 3.85
C GLN A 118 17.39 7.25 4.36
N TRP A 119 17.29 6.99 5.68
CA TRP A 119 16.02 6.73 6.36
C TRP A 119 15.03 7.88 6.17
N GLY A 120 15.47 9.12 6.38
CA GLY A 120 14.67 10.32 6.15
C GLY A 120 14.17 10.43 4.71
N ALA A 121 15.01 10.11 3.73
CA ALA A 121 14.63 10.10 2.33
C ALA A 121 13.58 9.01 2.01
N CYS A 122 13.76 7.78 2.50
CA CYS A 122 12.78 6.71 2.35
C CYS A 122 11.42 7.09 2.95
N ILE A 123 11.42 7.67 4.16
CA ILE A 123 10.21 8.14 4.83
C ILE A 123 9.57 9.28 4.03
N GLY A 124 10.36 10.24 3.53
CA GLY A 124 9.87 11.36 2.73
C GLY A 124 9.20 10.91 1.43
N ILE A 125 9.83 9.96 0.71
CA ILE A 125 9.25 9.35 -0.49
C ILE A 125 7.96 8.60 -0.13
N ALA A 126 7.96 7.78 0.93
CA ALA A 126 6.75 7.07 1.33
C ALA A 126 5.62 8.03 1.75
N ALA A 127 5.95 9.13 2.42
CA ALA A 127 5.00 10.16 2.86
C ALA A 127 4.35 10.90 1.69
N ALA A 128 5.03 11.05 0.55
CA ALA A 128 4.45 11.64 -0.66
C ALA A 128 3.26 10.84 -1.22
N SER A 129 3.08 9.57 -0.82
CA SER A 129 1.89 8.78 -1.17
C SER A 129 0.59 9.33 -0.55
N TRP A 130 0.64 10.07 0.56
CA TRP A 130 -0.54 10.70 1.18
C TRP A 130 -1.12 11.85 0.37
N PRO A 131 -0.35 12.90 -0.02
CA PRO A 131 -0.89 13.96 -0.86
C PRO A 131 -1.35 13.42 -2.22
N ILE A 132 -0.64 12.46 -2.82
CA ILE A 132 -1.10 11.80 -4.06
C ILE A 132 -2.44 11.10 -3.83
N GLY A 133 -2.57 10.32 -2.75
CA GLY A 133 -3.82 9.68 -2.38
C GLY A 133 -4.97 10.68 -2.15
N TRP A 134 -4.67 11.85 -1.61
CA TRP A 134 -5.64 12.93 -1.44
C TRP A 134 -6.06 13.56 -2.76
N VAL A 135 -5.12 13.85 -3.67
CA VAL A 135 -5.38 14.38 -5.02
C VAL A 135 -6.21 13.39 -5.84
N VAL A 136 -5.86 12.10 -5.81
CA VAL A 136 -6.60 11.05 -6.51
C VAL A 136 -8.05 10.98 -6.02
N LYS A 137 -8.29 11.20 -4.71
CA LYS A 137 -9.64 11.24 -4.14
C LYS A 137 -10.49 12.40 -4.65
N CYS A 138 -9.89 13.47 -5.19
CA CYS A 138 -10.61 14.59 -5.80
C CYS A 138 -11.11 14.31 -7.22
N ILE A 139 -10.60 13.27 -7.89
CA ILE A 139 -11.01 12.91 -9.26
C ILE A 139 -12.35 12.17 -9.19
N PRO A 140 -13.46 12.70 -9.74
CA PRO A 140 -14.74 12.01 -9.73
C PRO A 140 -14.65 10.71 -10.55
N VAL A 141 -15.32 9.66 -10.08
CA VAL A 141 -15.32 8.35 -10.73
C VAL A 141 -16.72 8.05 -11.22
N SER A 142 -16.84 7.55 -12.45
CA SER A 142 -18.13 7.15 -13.02
C SER A 142 -18.74 5.98 -12.25
N ASP A 143 -20.07 6.00 -12.10
CA ASP A 143 -20.85 4.95 -11.42
C ASP A 143 -20.90 3.63 -12.20
N LYS A 144 -20.51 3.63 -13.49
CA LYS A 144 -20.51 2.41 -14.32
C LYS A 144 -19.36 1.49 -13.92
N PRO A 145 -19.64 0.23 -13.51
CA PRO A 145 -18.60 -0.67 -13.03
C PRO A 145 -17.57 -0.96 -14.13
N PHE A 146 -16.29 -0.76 -13.81
CA PHE A 146 -15.18 -1.03 -14.71
C PHE A 146 -15.21 -2.48 -15.17
N LYS A 147 -14.96 -2.79 -16.46
CA LYS A 147 -15.08 -4.17 -16.98
C LYS A 147 -14.23 -5.19 -16.19
N LEU A 148 -13.07 -4.76 -15.68
CA LEU A 148 -12.20 -5.59 -14.84
C LEU A 148 -12.80 -5.91 -13.47
N SER A 149 -13.70 -5.07 -12.93
CA SER A 149 -14.37 -5.35 -11.64
C SER A 149 -15.33 -6.53 -11.73
N LYS A 150 -15.96 -6.75 -12.89
CA LYS A 150 -16.78 -7.95 -13.15
C LYS A 150 -15.93 -9.22 -13.22
N VAL A 151 -14.81 -9.18 -13.94
CA VAL A 151 -13.89 -10.33 -14.07
C VAL A 151 -13.30 -10.69 -12.72
N VAL A 152 -12.78 -9.71 -11.98
CA VAL A 152 -12.19 -9.93 -10.65
C VAL A 152 -13.25 -10.40 -9.64
N GLY A 153 -14.48 -9.88 -9.70
CA GLY A 153 -15.59 -10.35 -8.88
C GLY A 153 -15.93 -11.83 -9.10
N ILE A 154 -15.99 -12.28 -10.36
CA ILE A 154 -16.24 -13.69 -10.71
C ILE A 154 -15.12 -14.58 -10.20
N SER A 155 -13.85 -14.18 -10.37
CA SER A 155 -12.70 -14.94 -9.88
C SER A 155 -12.69 -15.07 -8.35
N LEU A 156 -12.95 -13.98 -7.61
CA LEU A 156 -13.00 -13.99 -6.15
C LEU A 156 -14.18 -14.80 -5.60
N GLN A 157 -15.35 -14.77 -6.25
CA GLN A 157 -16.45 -15.64 -5.88
C GLN A 157 -16.11 -17.12 -6.12
N ARG A 158 -15.45 -17.45 -7.23
CA ARG A 158 -14.97 -18.81 -7.49
C ARG A 158 -13.98 -19.29 -6.44
N TYR A 159 -13.04 -18.45 -6.03
CA TYR A 159 -12.10 -18.77 -4.95
C TYR A 159 -12.79 -18.94 -3.59
N LYS A 160 -13.77 -18.10 -3.25
CA LYS A 160 -14.57 -18.29 -2.03
C LYS A 160 -15.33 -19.61 -2.04
N LEU A 161 -15.95 -19.99 -3.16
CA LEU A 161 -16.62 -21.29 -3.28
C LEU A 161 -15.62 -22.46 -3.17
N LEU A 162 -14.45 -22.35 -3.78
CA LEU A 162 -13.40 -23.37 -3.69
C LEU A 162 -12.85 -23.54 -2.27
N LEU A 163 -12.60 -22.42 -1.56
CA LEU A 163 -12.16 -22.48 -0.16
C LEU A 163 -13.24 -23.08 0.75
N PHE A 164 -14.51 -22.73 0.52
CA PHE A 164 -15.63 -23.30 1.28
C PHE A 164 -15.75 -24.80 1.05
N SER A 165 -15.54 -25.25 -0.19
CA SER A 165 -15.52 -26.67 -0.56
C SER A 165 -14.34 -27.44 0.06
N PHE A 166 -13.21 -26.79 0.29
CA PHE A 166 -12.02 -27.39 0.92
C PHE A 166 -12.09 -27.43 2.45
N LEU A 167 -12.81 -26.49 3.07
CA LEU A 167 -13.03 -26.41 4.52
C LEU A 167 -14.21 -27.29 5.00
N SER A 168 -15.01 -27.83 4.09
CA SER A 168 -16.14 -28.72 4.37
C SER A 168 -15.83 -30.21 4.17
N LEU A 169 -14.55 -30.55 3.94
CA LEU A 169 -13.99 -31.91 3.87
C LEU A 169 -13.08 -32.12 5.10
#